data_AF-A0A5P9GZI0-F1
#
_entry.id   AF-A0A5P9GZI0-F1
#
_cell.length_a   1.000
_cell.length_b   1.000
_cell.length_c   1.000
_cell.angle_alpha   90.00
_cell.angle_beta   90.00
_cell.angle_gamma   90.00
#
_symmetry.space_group_name_H-M   'P 1'
#
loop_
_entity.id
_entity.type
_entity.pdbx_description
1 polymer ?
#
loop_
_entity_poly.entity_id
_entity_poly.type
_entity_poly.pdbx_seq_one_letter_code
_entity_poly.pdbx_strand_id
1 'polypeptide(L)'
;MLRFAALVICLCFQSLAAAEEDGVVLRDGVVTRVSPPARDGNVPRTRWEHVGESRLWTRAALAALKDHGKPLTDMVPRDIEEWCPAYPDASPAQRRAFWVGFLSALVKHESTYRSRAVGGGGRWYGLTQILPATARLYGCRGRSGGDLKHGPTNLSCAIRIMAKTVTRDGVVSRGMRGVAADWGPLHSGSKRRDMMAWTRRQTYCKPMSTVRPRLRPDDLVVVRTLPAPEPEAIGVEPAVQDLPDVVGRAPEAETPEAQEVPAAADAAPEPQPIPVSE
;
A
#
# COMPACT_ATOMS: atom_id res chain seq x y z
N MET A 1 -37.90 16.50 -54.54
CA MET A 1 -38.50 16.80 -53.23
C MET A 1 -37.70 16.07 -52.15
N LEU A 2 -37.31 16.77 -51.08
CA LEU A 2 -36.73 16.34 -49.78
C LEU A 2 -35.42 15.51 -49.86
N ARG A 3 -34.20 16.08 -49.72
CA ARG A 3 -33.55 16.69 -48.52
C ARG A 3 -33.64 15.82 -47.26
N PHE A 4 -32.51 15.29 -46.78
CA PHE A 4 -32.00 15.54 -45.41
C PHE A 4 -30.54 15.05 -45.29
N ALA A 5 -29.63 16.02 -45.32
CA ALA A 5 -28.30 15.90 -44.76
C ALA A 5 -28.41 16.01 -43.23
N ALA A 6 -27.79 15.11 -42.48
CA ALA A 6 -27.64 15.25 -41.04
C ALA A 6 -26.14 15.25 -40.71
N LEU A 7 -25.61 16.46 -40.80
CA LEU A 7 -24.36 16.93 -40.24
C LEU A 7 -24.36 16.62 -38.73
N VAL A 8 -23.57 15.65 -38.28
CA VAL A 8 -23.35 15.41 -36.84
C VAL A 8 -22.42 16.51 -36.34
N ILE A 9 -23.06 17.52 -35.76
CA ILE A 9 -22.45 18.65 -35.09
C ILE A 9 -21.65 18.14 -33.90
N CYS A 10 -20.34 18.30 -33.98
CA CYS A 10 -19.40 18.21 -32.86
C CYS A 10 -19.64 19.43 -31.96
N LEU A 11 -20.56 19.32 -31.00
CA LEU A 11 -20.77 20.33 -29.96
C LEU A 11 -20.15 19.85 -28.65
N CYS A 12 -19.09 20.56 -28.30
CA CYS A 12 -18.52 20.77 -26.99
C CYS A 12 -19.50 20.55 -25.82
N PHE A 13 -19.29 19.48 -25.06
CA PHE A 13 -19.66 19.42 -23.65
C PHE A 13 -18.44 18.94 -22.87
N GLN A 14 -17.51 19.87 -22.66
CA GLN A 14 -16.46 19.73 -21.66
C GLN A 14 -17.14 19.74 -20.29
N SER A 15 -17.21 18.58 -19.65
CA SER A 15 -17.53 18.52 -18.22
C SER A 15 -16.37 19.15 -17.46
N LEU A 16 -16.69 20.27 -16.83
CA LEU A 16 -15.89 21.04 -15.91
C LEU A 16 -15.55 20.17 -14.69
N ALA A 17 -14.42 19.49 -14.71
CA ALA A 17 -13.74 19.12 -13.47
C ALA A 17 -13.00 20.38 -13.01
N ALA A 18 -13.61 21.14 -12.10
CA ALA A 18 -12.90 22.15 -11.34
C ALA A 18 -11.83 21.42 -10.53
N ALA A 19 -10.60 21.39 -11.04
CA ALA A 19 -9.44 21.10 -10.24
C ALA A 19 -9.34 22.24 -9.20
N GLU A 20 -9.27 21.88 -7.92
CA GLU A 20 -8.87 22.81 -6.87
C GLU A 20 -7.61 23.55 -7.33
N GLU A 21 -7.64 24.87 -7.23
CA GLU A 21 -6.55 25.73 -7.67
C GLU A 21 -5.33 25.48 -6.79
N ASP A 22 -4.35 24.76 -7.33
CA ASP A 22 -3.00 24.75 -6.82
C ASP A 22 -2.50 26.19 -6.79
N GLY A 23 -2.50 26.79 -5.58
CA GLY A 23 -2.15 28.19 -5.36
C GLY A 23 -0.84 28.57 -6.04
N VAL A 24 -0.95 29.42 -7.06
CA VAL A 24 0.20 30.02 -7.73
C VAL A 24 0.69 31.18 -6.85
N VAL A 25 1.77 30.97 -6.11
CA VAL A 25 2.49 32.08 -5.48
C VAL A 25 3.36 32.75 -6.54
N LEU A 26 2.86 33.84 -7.12
CA LEU A 26 3.66 34.72 -7.97
C LEU A 26 4.51 35.63 -7.08
N ARG A 27 5.80 35.31 -6.96
CA ARG A 27 6.83 36.32 -6.68
C ARG A 27 7.94 36.14 -7.72
N ASP A 28 8.25 37.23 -8.41
CA ASP A 28 9.40 37.40 -9.31
C ASP A 28 9.48 36.51 -10.56
N GLY A 29 8.34 36.21 -11.20
CA GLY A 29 8.31 35.74 -12.59
C GLY A 29 8.83 34.31 -12.85
N VAL A 30 9.12 33.52 -11.81
CA VAL A 30 9.54 32.12 -11.95
C VAL A 30 8.48 31.19 -11.39
N VAL A 31 7.67 30.59 -12.26
CA VAL A 31 6.76 29.49 -11.90
C VAL A 31 7.58 28.21 -11.74
N THR A 32 8.00 27.89 -10.52
CA THR A 32 8.49 26.53 -10.20
C THR A 32 7.34 25.71 -9.65
N ARG A 33 6.79 24.82 -10.48
CA ARG A 33 5.85 23.81 -10.00
C ARG A 33 6.64 22.73 -9.25
N VAL A 34 6.92 22.97 -7.97
CA VAL A 34 7.52 21.96 -7.06
C VAL A 34 6.42 20.96 -6.70
N SER A 35 6.05 20.12 -7.64
CA SER A 35 5.18 18.98 -7.35
C SER A 35 6.07 17.76 -7.09
N PRO A 36 5.94 17.06 -5.96
CA PRO A 36 6.68 15.82 -5.72
C PRO A 36 6.46 14.87 -6.90
N PRO A 37 7.52 14.23 -7.44
CA PRO A 37 7.32 13.22 -8.46
C PRO A 37 6.36 12.17 -7.92
N ALA A 38 5.40 11.77 -8.77
CA ALA A 38 4.45 10.72 -8.42
C ALA A 38 5.24 9.50 -7.92
N ARG A 39 5.13 9.21 -6.62
CA ARG A 39 5.75 8.02 -6.05
C ARG A 39 5.05 6.84 -6.68
N ASP A 40 5.81 5.93 -7.31
CA ASP A 40 5.33 4.58 -7.57
C ASP A 40 4.68 4.11 -6.27
N GLY A 41 3.36 3.92 -6.27
CA GLY A 41 2.61 3.59 -5.06
C GLY A 41 3.31 2.46 -4.32
N ASN A 42 3.27 2.47 -2.98
CA ASN A 42 4.08 1.61 -2.11
C ASN A 42 3.89 0.09 -2.39
N VAL A 43 4.52 -0.40 -3.46
CA VAL A 43 4.50 -1.78 -3.94
C VAL A 43 5.69 -2.46 -3.29
N PRO A 44 5.47 -3.54 -2.52
CA PRO A 44 6.53 -4.18 -1.77
C PRO A 44 7.54 -4.84 -2.69
N ARG A 45 8.78 -4.96 -2.19
CA ARG A 45 9.83 -5.71 -2.87
C ARG A 45 9.42 -7.17 -3.04
N THR A 46 9.53 -7.70 -4.26
CA THR A 46 9.15 -9.07 -4.62
C THR A 46 10.24 -9.77 -5.44
N ARG A 47 10.29 -11.10 -5.37
CA ARG A 47 11.32 -11.90 -6.05
C ARG A 47 11.13 -11.96 -7.57
N TRP A 48 9.92 -11.69 -8.04
CA TRP A 48 9.56 -11.70 -9.46
C TRP A 48 9.74 -10.32 -10.15
N GLU A 49 10.38 -9.33 -9.52
CA GLU A 49 10.51 -7.96 -10.08
C GLU A 49 11.14 -7.88 -11.47
N HIS A 50 11.96 -8.87 -11.82
CA HIS A 50 12.59 -8.99 -13.13
C HIS A 50 11.62 -9.44 -14.24
N VAL A 51 10.38 -9.80 -13.89
CA VAL A 51 9.34 -10.22 -14.84
C VAL A 51 8.49 -9.02 -15.24
N GLY A 52 8.17 -8.90 -16.53
CA GLY A 52 7.42 -7.75 -17.07
C GLY A 52 6.05 -7.54 -16.41
N GLU A 53 5.34 -8.61 -16.06
CA GLU A 53 4.02 -8.58 -15.44
C GLU A 53 4.05 -8.43 -13.90
N SER A 54 5.23 -8.29 -13.30
CA SER A 54 5.43 -8.25 -11.84
C SER A 54 4.56 -7.23 -11.13
N ARG A 55 4.45 -6.01 -11.65
CA ARG A 55 3.62 -4.94 -11.05
C ARG A 55 2.14 -5.30 -11.01
N LEU A 56 1.64 -5.98 -12.05
CA LEU A 56 0.24 -6.44 -12.10
C LEU A 56 0.01 -7.55 -11.08
N TRP A 57 0.92 -8.52 -11.01
CA TRP A 57 0.85 -9.64 -10.06
C TRP A 57 0.88 -9.15 -8.62
N THR A 58 1.80 -8.25 -8.29
CA THR A 58 1.89 -7.69 -6.94
C THR A 58 0.63 -6.92 -6.57
N ARG A 59 0.09 -6.07 -7.46
CA ARG A 59 -1.15 -5.32 -7.19
C ARG A 59 -2.35 -6.24 -7.00
N ALA A 60 -2.48 -7.27 -7.83
CA ALA A 60 -3.55 -8.26 -7.68
C ALA A 60 -3.45 -9.05 -6.37
N ALA A 61 -2.24 -9.45 -5.99
CA ALA A 61 -1.99 -10.14 -4.72
C ALA A 61 -2.31 -9.23 -3.52
N LEU A 62 -1.89 -7.97 -3.56
CA LEU A 62 -2.24 -6.99 -2.53
C LEU A 62 -3.76 -6.77 -2.42
N ALA A 63 -4.47 -6.70 -3.54
CA ALA A 63 -5.92 -6.57 -3.56
C ALA A 63 -6.60 -7.79 -2.92
N ALA A 64 -6.17 -9.00 -3.30
CA ALA A 64 -6.69 -10.23 -2.70
C ALA A 64 -6.42 -10.32 -1.18
N LEU A 65 -5.25 -9.86 -0.72
CA LEU A 65 -4.93 -9.81 0.71
C LEU A 65 -5.72 -8.76 1.50
N LYS A 66 -6.20 -7.69 0.85
CA LYS A 66 -7.10 -6.71 1.47
C LYS A 66 -8.54 -7.23 1.60
N ASP A 67 -8.90 -8.20 0.77
CA ASP A 67 -10.23 -8.80 0.71
C ASP A 67 -10.22 -10.20 1.35
N HIS A 68 -10.44 -11.28 0.59
CA HIS A 68 -10.55 -12.65 1.13
C HIS A 68 -9.27 -13.20 1.77
N GLY A 69 -8.13 -12.54 1.61
CA GLY A 69 -6.88 -12.87 2.28
C GLY A 69 -6.67 -12.18 3.62
N LYS A 70 -7.59 -11.30 4.05
CA LYS A 70 -7.48 -10.53 5.31
C LYS A 70 -7.14 -11.39 6.55
N PRO A 71 -7.70 -12.61 6.74
CA PRO A 71 -7.34 -13.46 7.87
C PRO A 71 -5.83 -13.75 7.99
N LEU A 72 -5.11 -13.87 6.87
CA LEU A 72 -3.64 -14.06 6.87
C LEU A 72 -2.90 -12.90 7.52
N THR A 73 -3.39 -11.68 7.31
CA THR A 73 -2.74 -10.46 7.78
C THR A 73 -3.17 -10.07 9.19
N ASP A 74 -4.32 -10.55 9.64
CA ASP A 74 -4.83 -10.28 11.00
C ASP A 74 -4.16 -11.19 12.04
N MET A 75 -3.81 -12.42 11.67
CA MET A 75 -3.17 -13.38 12.58
C MET A 75 -1.64 -13.25 12.63
N VAL A 76 -1.05 -13.77 13.71
CA VAL A 76 0.39 -13.95 13.86
C VAL A 76 0.68 -15.46 13.93
N PRO A 77 1.23 -16.08 12.86
CA PRO A 77 1.58 -17.51 12.89
C PRO A 77 2.67 -17.83 13.92
N ARG A 78 2.61 -18.99 14.57
CA ARG A 78 3.56 -19.35 15.65
C ARG A 78 5.02 -19.48 15.21
N ASP A 79 5.25 -19.79 13.94
CA ASP A 79 6.58 -19.93 13.34
C ASP A 79 7.03 -18.66 12.60
N ILE A 80 6.28 -17.55 12.69
CA ILE A 80 6.51 -16.37 11.86
C ILE A 80 7.89 -15.74 12.07
N GLU A 81 8.47 -15.82 13.27
CA GLU A 81 9.80 -15.29 13.55
C GLU A 81 10.90 -15.97 12.72
N GLU A 82 10.69 -17.24 12.35
CA GLU A 82 11.58 -17.97 11.44
C GLU A 82 11.52 -17.38 10.02
N TRP A 83 10.37 -16.86 9.60
CA TRP A 83 10.13 -16.31 8.25
C TRP A 83 10.33 -14.80 8.14
N CYS A 84 9.95 -14.05 9.17
CA CYS A 84 9.84 -12.59 9.19
C CYS A 84 9.82 -12.08 10.65
N PRO A 85 10.99 -11.83 11.28
CA PRO A 85 11.08 -11.42 12.68
C PRO A 85 10.25 -10.17 13.05
N ALA A 86 10.13 -9.20 12.15
CA ALA A 86 9.37 -7.97 12.41
C ALA A 86 7.85 -8.11 12.22
N TYR A 87 7.33 -9.28 11.83
CA TYR A 87 5.92 -9.46 11.49
C TYR A 87 4.94 -9.21 12.66
N PRO A 88 5.23 -9.63 13.92
CA PRO A 88 4.32 -9.37 15.04
C PRO A 88 3.98 -7.88 15.18
N ASP A 89 4.98 -7.02 15.08
CA ASP A 89 4.86 -5.56 15.22
C ASP A 89 4.59 -4.84 13.88
N ALA A 90 4.47 -5.58 12.79
CA ALA A 90 4.31 -5.01 11.46
C ALA A 90 2.92 -4.39 11.26
N SER A 91 2.88 -3.23 10.61
CA SER A 91 1.64 -2.62 10.14
C SER A 91 0.89 -3.55 9.16
N PRO A 92 -0.43 -3.37 8.96
CA PRO A 92 -1.19 -4.16 7.99
C PRO A 92 -0.58 -4.14 6.58
N ALA A 93 0.05 -3.03 6.19
CA ALA A 93 0.73 -2.91 4.90
C ALA A 93 1.99 -3.79 4.83
N GLN A 94 2.80 -3.82 5.88
CA GLN A 94 3.99 -4.67 5.98
C GLN A 94 3.63 -6.16 6.06
N ARG A 95 2.56 -6.53 6.78
CA ARG A 95 2.07 -7.91 6.80
C ARG A 95 1.62 -8.39 5.42
N ARG A 96 0.93 -7.54 4.66
CA ARG A 96 0.63 -7.81 3.23
C ARG A 96 1.90 -7.94 2.40
N ALA A 97 2.87 -7.05 2.61
CA ALA A 97 4.16 -7.09 1.91
C ALA A 97 4.87 -8.43 2.13
N PHE A 98 4.86 -8.95 3.37
CA PHE A 98 5.38 -10.28 3.68
C PHE A 98 4.70 -11.37 2.85
N TRP A 99 3.37 -11.44 2.85
CA TRP A 99 2.66 -12.50 2.14
C TRP A 99 2.84 -12.45 0.61
N VAL A 100 2.88 -11.25 0.01
CA VAL A 100 3.23 -11.10 -1.41
C VAL A 100 4.68 -11.54 -1.65
N GLY A 101 5.61 -11.12 -0.79
CA GLY A 101 7.01 -11.52 -0.86
C GLY A 101 7.19 -13.04 -0.78
N PHE A 102 6.55 -13.67 0.20
CA PHE A 102 6.50 -15.12 0.36
C PHE A 102 5.96 -15.79 -0.91
N LEU A 103 4.83 -15.32 -1.44
CA LEU A 103 4.22 -15.87 -2.65
C LEU A 103 5.17 -15.77 -3.85
N SER A 104 5.91 -14.67 -3.97
CA SER A 104 6.93 -14.52 -5.02
C SER A 104 8.10 -15.48 -4.88
N ALA A 105 8.49 -15.83 -3.65
CA ALA A 105 9.51 -16.84 -3.40
C ALA A 105 8.98 -18.26 -3.69
N LEU A 106 7.71 -18.54 -3.39
CA LEU A 106 7.05 -19.80 -3.71
C LEU A 106 6.93 -20.02 -5.23
N VAL A 107 6.48 -19.00 -5.97
CA VAL A 107 6.32 -19.04 -7.44
C VAL A 107 7.62 -19.41 -8.17
N LYS A 108 8.78 -18.99 -7.64
CA LYS A 108 10.09 -19.43 -8.16
C LYS A 108 10.19 -20.95 -8.22
N HIS A 109 9.80 -21.60 -7.13
CA HIS A 109 9.94 -23.04 -6.91
C HIS A 109 8.82 -23.88 -7.52
N GLU A 110 7.68 -23.26 -7.80
CA GLU A 110 6.52 -23.89 -8.45
C GLU A 110 6.59 -23.84 -9.97
N SER A 111 6.80 -22.64 -10.54
CA SER A 111 6.68 -22.42 -12.00
C SER A 111 7.89 -21.73 -12.62
N THR A 112 8.85 -21.28 -11.80
CA THR A 112 9.94 -20.39 -12.25
C THR A 112 9.36 -19.12 -12.89
N TYR A 113 8.34 -18.55 -12.25
CA TYR A 113 7.64 -17.33 -12.68
C TYR A 113 6.90 -17.43 -14.03
N ARG A 114 6.59 -18.65 -14.49
CA ARG A 114 5.86 -18.86 -15.75
C ARG A 114 4.37 -18.95 -15.51
N SER A 115 3.64 -17.87 -15.78
CA SER A 115 2.18 -17.80 -15.59
C SER A 115 1.40 -18.82 -16.42
N ARG A 116 1.92 -19.23 -17.57
CA ARG A 116 1.29 -20.23 -18.44
C ARG A 116 1.75 -21.67 -18.18
N ALA A 117 2.58 -21.91 -17.16
CA ALA A 117 3.12 -23.23 -16.86
C ALA A 117 2.01 -24.26 -16.59
N VAL A 118 2.23 -25.48 -17.09
CA VAL A 118 1.38 -26.63 -16.79
C VAL A 118 2.28 -27.77 -16.33
N GLY A 119 2.09 -28.25 -15.11
CA GLY A 119 2.90 -29.29 -14.47
C GLY A 119 2.12 -30.54 -14.12
N GLY A 120 2.83 -31.54 -13.59
CA GLY A 120 2.27 -32.82 -13.13
C GLY A 120 1.45 -33.55 -14.19
N GLY A 121 1.98 -33.65 -15.42
CA GLY A 121 1.32 -34.35 -16.52
C GLY A 121 0.08 -33.63 -17.08
N GLY A 122 0.03 -32.30 -16.99
CA GLY A 122 -1.11 -31.53 -17.53
C GLY A 122 -2.16 -31.13 -16.49
N ARG A 123 -1.92 -31.34 -15.19
CA ARG A 123 -2.95 -31.22 -14.14
C ARG A 123 -2.88 -29.93 -13.34
N TRP A 124 -1.70 -29.36 -13.17
CA TRP A 124 -1.48 -28.20 -12.29
C TRP A 124 -1.11 -26.98 -13.11
N TYR A 125 -1.69 -25.82 -12.80
CA TYR A 125 -1.65 -24.66 -13.69
C TYR A 125 -1.11 -23.41 -13.02
N GLY A 126 -0.34 -22.66 -13.82
CA GLY A 126 0.08 -21.29 -13.57
C GLY A 126 1.13 -21.12 -12.50
N LEU A 127 1.21 -19.89 -11.97
CA LEU A 127 2.32 -19.40 -11.15
C LEU A 127 2.57 -20.27 -9.91
N THR A 128 1.49 -20.72 -9.27
CA THR A 128 1.52 -21.50 -8.03
C THR A 128 1.08 -22.94 -8.22
N GLN A 129 0.99 -23.41 -9.48
CA GLN A 129 0.63 -24.78 -9.84
C GLN A 129 -0.62 -25.25 -9.09
N ILE A 130 -1.79 -24.68 -9.40
CA ILE A 130 -3.07 -25.03 -8.76
C ILE A 130 -3.84 -26.01 -9.66
N LEU A 131 -4.43 -27.04 -9.05
CA LEU A 131 -5.35 -27.98 -9.71
C LEU A 131 -6.74 -27.33 -9.84
N PRO A 132 -7.42 -27.43 -11.00
CA PRO A 132 -8.75 -26.85 -11.17
C PRO A 132 -9.79 -27.35 -10.16
N ALA A 133 -9.71 -28.62 -9.74
CA ALA A 133 -10.57 -29.18 -8.70
C ALA A 133 -10.36 -28.49 -7.34
N THR A 134 -9.11 -28.24 -6.94
CA THR A 134 -8.79 -27.47 -5.73
C THR A 134 -9.33 -26.04 -5.85
N ALA A 135 -9.13 -25.38 -6.98
CA ALA A 135 -9.68 -24.03 -7.18
C ALA A 135 -11.21 -23.98 -7.00
N ARG A 136 -11.93 -25.00 -7.47
CA ARG A 136 -13.38 -25.13 -7.24
C ARG A 136 -13.72 -25.41 -5.78
N LEU A 137 -13.01 -26.32 -5.12
CA LEU A 137 -13.20 -26.65 -3.71
C LEU A 137 -13.10 -25.40 -2.81
N TYR A 138 -12.12 -24.53 -3.08
CA TYR A 138 -11.93 -23.28 -2.35
C TYR A 138 -12.75 -22.11 -2.91
N GLY A 139 -13.66 -22.37 -3.85
CA GLY A 139 -14.57 -21.37 -4.40
C GLY A 139 -13.88 -20.24 -5.15
N CYS A 140 -12.70 -20.47 -5.74
CA CYS A 140 -11.95 -19.47 -6.50
C CYS A 140 -12.74 -18.96 -7.72
N ARG A 141 -12.40 -17.74 -8.18
CA ARG A 141 -12.96 -17.14 -9.40
C ARG A 141 -12.54 -17.92 -10.65
N GLY A 142 -11.24 -18.18 -10.81
CA GLY A 142 -10.72 -19.05 -11.87
C GLY A 142 -10.88 -20.51 -11.47
N ARG A 143 -11.53 -21.30 -12.33
CA ARG A 143 -11.95 -22.68 -12.01
C ARG A 143 -11.52 -23.70 -13.07
N SER A 144 -11.00 -23.22 -14.20
CA SER A 144 -10.44 -24.02 -15.28
C SER A 144 -8.91 -23.88 -15.35
N GLY A 145 -8.26 -24.81 -16.07
CA GLY A 145 -6.82 -24.69 -16.35
C GLY A 145 -6.48 -23.43 -17.15
N GLY A 146 -7.39 -22.97 -18.03
CA GLY A 146 -7.25 -21.73 -18.79
C GLY A 146 -7.24 -20.51 -17.87
N ASP A 147 -8.21 -20.41 -16.97
CA ASP A 147 -8.29 -19.29 -16.01
C ASP A 147 -7.05 -19.23 -15.11
N LEU A 148 -6.55 -20.39 -14.70
CA LEU A 148 -5.41 -20.51 -13.81
C LEU A 148 -4.07 -20.18 -14.48
N LYS A 149 -4.01 -20.06 -15.81
CA LYS A 149 -2.85 -19.50 -16.51
C LYS A 149 -2.79 -17.96 -16.41
N HIS A 150 -3.88 -17.30 -16.02
CA HIS A 150 -3.87 -15.87 -15.76
C HIS A 150 -3.26 -15.60 -14.38
N GLY A 151 -2.08 -14.95 -14.35
CA GLY A 151 -1.29 -14.72 -13.14
C GLY A 151 -2.09 -14.11 -11.97
N PRO A 152 -2.79 -12.98 -12.15
CA PRO A 152 -3.64 -12.38 -11.12
C PRO A 152 -4.71 -13.33 -10.58
N THR A 153 -5.37 -14.10 -11.44
CA THR A 153 -6.40 -15.08 -11.03
C THR A 153 -5.78 -16.20 -10.21
N ASN A 154 -4.62 -16.71 -10.65
CA ASN A 154 -3.87 -17.76 -9.96
C ASN A 154 -3.43 -17.33 -8.56
N LEU A 155 -2.78 -16.16 -8.45
CA LEU A 155 -2.30 -15.62 -7.16
C LEU A 155 -3.46 -15.29 -6.21
N SER A 156 -4.55 -14.75 -6.74
CA SER A 156 -5.77 -14.49 -5.96
C SER A 156 -6.35 -15.78 -5.36
N CYS A 157 -6.36 -16.87 -6.12
CA CYS A 157 -6.79 -18.19 -5.63
C CYS A 157 -5.80 -18.78 -4.61
N ALA A 158 -4.49 -18.67 -4.85
CA ALA A 158 -3.47 -19.09 -3.90
C ALA A 158 -3.65 -18.42 -2.53
N ILE A 159 -3.88 -17.10 -2.51
CA ILE A 159 -4.13 -16.35 -1.27
C ILE A 159 -5.38 -16.85 -0.54
N ARG A 160 -6.44 -17.24 -1.27
CA ARG A 160 -7.65 -17.81 -0.66
C ARG A 160 -7.39 -19.15 0.02
N ILE A 161 -6.66 -20.03 -0.66
CA ILE A 161 -6.25 -21.34 -0.13
C ILE A 161 -5.38 -21.14 1.12
N MET A 162 -4.34 -20.30 1.02
CA MET A 162 -3.45 -19.96 2.14
C MET A 162 -4.23 -19.39 3.33
N ALA A 163 -5.16 -18.47 3.11
CA ALA A 163 -5.97 -17.88 4.17
C ALA A 163 -6.77 -18.92 4.94
N LYS A 164 -7.25 -19.97 4.27
CA LYS A 164 -7.92 -21.08 4.94
C LYS A 164 -6.93 -21.95 5.71
N THR A 165 -5.84 -22.37 5.08
CA THR A 165 -4.92 -23.38 5.67
C THR A 165 -4.03 -22.82 6.76
N VAL A 166 -3.47 -21.63 6.58
CA VAL A 166 -2.63 -20.96 7.59
C VAL A 166 -3.47 -20.61 8.82
N THR A 167 -4.69 -20.09 8.65
CA THR A 167 -5.58 -19.78 9.78
C THR A 167 -6.00 -21.06 10.52
N ARG A 168 -6.33 -22.13 9.78
CA ARG A 168 -6.63 -23.44 10.37
C ARG A 168 -5.46 -23.97 11.20
N ASP A 169 -4.24 -23.80 10.72
CA ASP A 169 -3.09 -24.47 11.30
C ASP A 169 -2.25 -23.61 12.26
N GLY A 170 -2.40 -22.30 12.23
CA GLY A 170 -1.65 -21.37 13.08
C GLY A 170 -0.15 -21.28 12.77
N VAL A 171 0.28 -21.71 11.58
CA VAL A 171 1.69 -21.69 11.14
C VAL A 171 1.78 -21.30 9.66
N VAL A 172 2.86 -20.64 9.26
CA VAL A 172 3.21 -20.43 7.85
C VAL A 172 3.48 -21.78 7.20
N SER A 173 4.36 -22.61 7.77
CA SER A 173 4.66 -23.94 7.24
C SER A 173 5.40 -24.82 8.25
N ARG A 174 4.74 -25.89 8.73
CA ARG A 174 5.35 -26.90 9.60
C ARG A 174 4.82 -28.30 9.28
N GLY A 175 5.68 -29.22 8.84
CA GLY A 175 5.25 -30.53 8.37
C GLY A 175 4.30 -30.41 7.16
N MET A 176 3.08 -30.94 7.28
CA MET A 176 1.99 -30.83 6.29
C MET A 176 1.01 -29.68 6.59
N ARG A 177 1.38 -28.74 7.46
CA ARG A 177 0.49 -27.68 7.96
C ARG A 177 0.82 -26.30 7.39
N GLY A 178 -0.17 -25.41 7.39
CA GLY A 178 -0.10 -24.07 6.85
C GLY A 178 -0.10 -24.11 5.32
N VAL A 179 0.79 -23.33 4.71
CA VAL A 179 0.99 -23.34 3.25
C VAL A 179 1.50 -24.72 2.78
N ALA A 180 2.20 -25.48 3.63
CA ALA A 180 2.69 -26.81 3.25
C ALA A 180 1.57 -27.85 3.07
N ALA A 181 0.32 -27.52 3.40
CA ALA A 181 -0.81 -28.41 3.15
C ALA A 181 -1.11 -28.57 1.64
N ASP A 182 -0.81 -27.55 0.84
CA ASP A 182 -1.16 -27.52 -0.59
C ASP A 182 0.07 -27.41 -1.51
N TRP A 183 1.21 -26.90 -1.02
CA TRP A 183 2.37 -26.59 -1.86
C TRP A 183 3.62 -27.43 -1.54
N GLY A 184 3.98 -28.28 -2.50
CA GLY A 184 5.06 -29.26 -2.40
C GLY A 184 6.48 -28.71 -2.12
N PRO A 185 6.90 -27.53 -2.64
CA PRO A 185 8.21 -26.95 -2.36
C PRO A 185 8.53 -26.79 -0.87
N LEU A 186 7.51 -26.65 -0.02
CA LEU A 186 7.69 -26.50 1.42
C LEU A 186 8.11 -27.79 2.12
N HIS A 187 7.95 -28.97 1.49
CA HIS A 187 8.49 -30.23 2.01
C HIS A 187 9.99 -30.38 1.75
N SER A 188 10.53 -29.68 0.74
CA SER A 188 11.97 -29.66 0.50
C SER A 188 12.66 -28.71 1.48
N GLY A 189 13.53 -29.24 2.35
CA GLY A 189 14.30 -28.42 3.29
C GLY A 189 15.15 -27.34 2.60
N SER A 190 15.73 -27.65 1.43
CA SER A 190 16.52 -26.70 0.65
C SER A 190 15.66 -25.55 0.10
N LYS A 191 14.53 -25.85 -0.55
CA LYS A 191 13.63 -24.83 -1.11
C LYS A 191 13.00 -23.98 -0.01
N ARG A 192 12.59 -24.61 1.10
CA ARG A 192 12.05 -23.92 2.29
C ARG A 192 13.05 -22.93 2.86
N ARG A 193 14.31 -23.34 3.07
CA ARG A 193 15.38 -22.44 3.52
C ARG A 193 15.64 -21.29 2.53
N ASP A 194 15.62 -21.54 1.23
CA ASP A 194 15.76 -20.46 0.23
C ASP A 194 14.62 -19.44 0.32
N MET A 195 13.38 -19.89 0.51
CA MET A 195 12.22 -19.00 0.70
C MET A 195 12.34 -18.18 1.98
N MET A 196 12.61 -18.84 3.12
CA MET A 196 12.81 -18.17 4.42
C MET A 196 13.96 -17.16 4.35
N ALA A 197 15.10 -17.55 3.80
CA ALA A 197 16.25 -16.67 3.66
C ALA A 197 15.93 -15.45 2.79
N TRP A 198 15.11 -15.63 1.74
CA TRP A 198 14.68 -14.52 0.91
C TRP A 198 13.74 -13.56 1.66
N THR A 199 12.71 -14.06 2.35
CA THR A 199 11.74 -13.20 3.08
C THR A 199 12.40 -12.44 4.22
N ARG A 200 13.28 -13.09 5.00
CA ARG A 200 13.99 -12.48 6.14
C ARG A 200 14.87 -11.29 5.76
N ARG A 201 15.36 -11.24 4.52
CA ARG A 201 16.22 -10.14 4.04
C ARG A 201 15.45 -8.87 3.69
N GLN A 202 14.13 -8.95 3.56
CA GLN A 202 13.32 -7.83 3.09
C GLN A 202 13.15 -6.78 4.19
N THR A 203 13.07 -5.51 3.80
CA THR A 203 12.97 -4.38 4.74
C THR A 203 11.73 -4.47 5.63
N TYR A 204 10.62 -5.02 5.12
CA TYR A 204 9.39 -5.26 5.88
C TYR A 204 9.47 -6.44 6.86
N CYS A 205 10.58 -7.19 6.90
CA CYS A 205 10.84 -8.26 7.87
C CYS A 205 11.98 -7.95 8.84
N LYS A 206 12.55 -6.75 8.74
CA LYS A 206 13.60 -6.26 9.63
C LYS A 206 12.99 -5.32 10.67
N PRO A 207 13.34 -5.48 11.97
CA PRO A 207 12.89 -4.54 13.00
C PRO A 207 13.30 -3.12 12.64
N MET A 208 12.47 -2.13 12.99
CA MET A 208 12.75 -0.71 12.70
C MET A 208 14.09 -0.25 13.26
N SER A 209 14.51 -0.79 14.41
CA SER A 209 15.83 -0.55 15.02
C SER A 209 17.01 -0.93 14.12
N THR A 210 16.81 -1.87 13.19
CA THR A 210 17.85 -2.36 12.26
C THR A 210 17.79 -1.69 10.88
N VAL A 211 16.75 -0.89 10.60
CA VAL A 211 16.58 -0.17 9.33
C VAL A 211 16.75 1.31 9.60
N ARG A 212 17.99 1.82 9.53
CA ARG A 212 18.26 3.26 9.63
C ARG A 212 17.60 3.98 8.44
N PRO A 213 16.70 4.96 8.68
CA PRO A 213 16.21 5.84 7.62
C PRO A 213 17.38 6.59 6.97
N ARG A 214 17.38 6.69 5.64
CA ARG A 214 18.33 7.59 4.97
C ARG A 214 17.93 9.02 5.32
N LEU A 215 18.89 9.81 5.80
CA LEU A 215 18.70 11.25 5.98
C LEU A 215 18.34 11.87 4.62
N ARG A 216 17.45 12.86 4.66
CA ARG A 216 17.18 13.68 3.49
C ARG A 216 18.49 14.37 3.09
N PRO A 217 18.90 14.34 1.81
CA PRO A 217 20.06 15.10 1.35
C PRO A 217 19.89 16.59 1.64
N ASP A 218 20.94 17.24 2.13
CA ASP A 218 20.93 18.67 2.51
C ASP A 218 20.87 19.61 1.28
N ASP A 219 21.18 19.09 0.10
CA ASP A 219 21.22 19.82 -1.18
C ASP A 219 19.84 20.05 -1.83
N LEU A 220 18.77 19.45 -1.31
CA LEU A 220 17.41 19.71 -1.76
C LEU A 220 16.86 21.06 -1.27
N VAL A 221 17.52 21.69 -0.29
CA VAL A 221 17.22 23.06 0.11
C VAL A 221 18.08 23.98 -0.73
N VAL A 222 17.66 24.25 -1.96
CA VAL A 222 18.15 25.44 -2.68
C VAL A 222 17.54 26.65 -1.98
N VAL A 223 18.12 27.07 -0.86
CA VAL A 223 17.97 28.46 -0.43
C VAL A 223 18.68 29.27 -1.52
N ARG A 224 17.94 29.72 -2.54
CA ARG A 224 18.42 30.83 -3.34
C ARG A 224 18.47 32.01 -2.37
N THR A 225 19.66 32.30 -1.85
CA THR A 225 19.95 33.61 -1.30
C THR A 225 19.75 34.57 -2.46
N LEU A 226 18.59 35.23 -2.51
CA LEU A 226 18.40 36.34 -3.42
C LEU A 226 19.46 37.37 -3.04
N PRO A 227 20.23 37.92 -4.01
CA PRO A 227 21.09 39.05 -3.70
C PRO A 227 20.22 40.12 -3.05
N ALA A 228 20.73 40.75 -1.99
CA ALA A 228 20.08 41.91 -1.42
C ALA A 228 19.78 42.88 -2.57
N PRO A 229 18.58 43.49 -2.63
CA PRO A 229 18.29 44.48 -3.64
C PRO A 229 19.42 45.51 -3.61
N GLU A 230 20.04 45.77 -4.76
CA GLU A 230 20.93 46.91 -4.89
C GLU A 230 20.14 48.15 -4.42
N PRO A 231 20.78 49.09 -3.70
CA PRO A 231 20.09 50.30 -3.30
C PRO A 231 19.74 51.10 -4.55
N GLU A 232 18.57 50.83 -5.13
CA GLU A 232 17.93 51.77 -6.03
C GLU A 232 17.78 53.07 -5.25
N ALA A 233 18.37 54.12 -5.81
CA ALA A 233 18.31 55.46 -5.29
C ALA A 233 16.85 55.78 -4.95
N ILE A 234 16.58 55.97 -3.66
CA ILE A 234 15.32 56.50 -3.15
C ILE A 234 15.14 57.87 -3.82
N GLY A 235 14.40 57.89 -4.90
CA GLY A 235 13.87 59.11 -5.49
C GLY A 235 12.92 59.72 -4.49
N VAL A 236 13.32 60.88 -3.96
CA VAL A 236 12.50 61.98 -3.41
C VAL A 236 11.16 61.55 -2.77
N GLU A 237 11.11 61.57 -1.44
CA GLU A 237 9.85 61.53 -0.68
C GLU A 237 8.86 62.58 -1.21
N PRO A 238 7.60 62.22 -1.51
CA PRO A 238 6.58 63.23 -1.69
C PRO A 238 6.28 63.90 -0.33
N ALA A 239 6.22 65.22 -0.34
CA ALA A 239 5.94 66.05 0.82
C ALA A 239 4.65 65.60 1.53
N VAL A 240 4.77 65.38 2.84
CA VAL A 240 3.65 65.14 3.75
C VAL A 240 2.81 66.41 3.82
N GLN A 241 1.58 66.36 3.29
CA GLN A 241 0.54 67.33 3.62
C GLN A 241 -0.49 66.65 4.53
N ASP A 242 -0.56 67.19 5.75
CA ASP A 242 -1.65 67.25 6.72
C ASP A 242 -2.79 66.22 6.63
N LEU A 243 -2.80 65.29 7.59
CA LEU A 243 -3.99 64.59 8.05
C LEU A 243 -4.11 64.73 9.59
N PRO A 244 -5.33 65.01 10.11
CA PRO A 244 -5.53 65.47 11.48
C PRO A 244 -5.37 64.38 12.54
N ASP A 245 -4.96 64.83 13.72
CA ASP A 245 -4.72 64.04 14.93
C ASP A 245 -6.05 63.45 15.47
N VAL A 246 -6.22 62.14 15.37
CA VAL A 246 -7.33 61.42 16.01
C VAL A 246 -6.79 60.70 17.24
N VAL A 247 -6.92 61.37 18.38
CA VAL A 247 -6.74 60.77 19.70
C VAL A 247 -7.89 59.77 19.94
N GLY A 248 -7.59 58.49 19.73
CA GLY A 248 -8.47 57.37 20.05
C GLY A 248 -7.82 56.47 21.10
N ARG A 249 -8.43 56.40 22.28
CA ARG A 249 -8.03 55.62 23.46
C ARG A 249 -7.94 54.11 23.14
N ALA A 250 -6.84 53.46 23.54
CA ALA A 250 -6.69 52.02 23.48
C ALA A 250 -7.69 51.31 24.41
N PRO A 251 -8.37 50.23 23.99
CA PRO A 251 -9.08 49.35 24.93
C PRO A 251 -8.07 48.44 25.65
N GLU A 252 -8.29 48.29 26.96
CA GLU A 252 -7.57 47.36 27.83
C GLU A 252 -7.78 45.91 27.37
N ALA A 253 -6.74 45.10 27.49
CA ALA A 253 -6.77 43.68 27.16
C ALA A 253 -7.59 42.90 28.20
N GLU A 254 -8.68 42.28 27.76
CA GLU A 254 -9.40 41.27 28.54
C GLU A 254 -8.61 39.96 28.52
N THR A 255 -8.21 39.50 29.71
CA THR A 255 -7.71 38.14 29.95
C THR A 255 -8.80 37.10 29.68
N PRO A 256 -8.56 36.04 28.90
CA PRO A 256 -9.57 35.01 28.68
C PRO A 256 -9.72 34.14 29.93
N GLU A 257 -10.96 34.08 30.41
CA GLU A 257 -11.45 33.26 31.49
C GLU A 257 -11.33 31.76 31.13
N ALA A 258 -10.85 30.95 32.07
CA ALA A 258 -10.69 29.51 31.87
C ALA A 258 -12.07 28.84 31.80
N GLN A 259 -12.43 28.29 30.64
CA GLN A 259 -13.60 27.43 30.49
C GLN A 259 -13.33 26.06 31.13
N GLU A 260 -14.10 25.77 32.18
CA GLU A 260 -14.14 24.50 32.89
C GLU A 260 -14.78 23.43 31.99
N VAL A 261 -14.07 22.33 31.76
CA VAL A 261 -14.54 21.18 30.95
C VAL A 261 -15.41 20.30 31.83
N PRO A 262 -16.67 19.98 31.46
CA PRO A 262 -17.53 19.13 32.28
C PRO A 262 -17.03 17.68 32.28
N ALA A 263 -17.10 17.06 33.46
CA ALA A 263 -16.72 15.68 33.73
C ALA A 263 -17.52 14.68 32.89
N ALA A 264 -16.83 13.71 32.30
CA ALA A 264 -17.44 12.58 31.61
C ALA A 264 -18.06 11.61 32.64
N ALA A 265 -19.38 11.52 32.64
CA ALA A 265 -20.12 10.40 33.21
C ALA A 265 -20.37 9.38 32.09
N ASP A 266 -19.78 8.19 32.19
CA ASP A 266 -20.51 6.93 32.37
C ASP A 266 -19.55 5.73 32.21
N ALA A 267 -19.51 4.93 33.27
CA ALA A 267 -18.78 3.68 33.34
C ALA A 267 -19.44 2.62 32.45
N ALA A 268 -18.64 1.97 31.60
CA ALA A 268 -19.07 0.76 30.91
C ALA A 268 -19.24 -0.38 31.92
N PRO A 269 -20.33 -1.17 31.87
CA PRO A 269 -20.54 -2.29 32.80
C PRO A 269 -19.58 -3.46 32.51
N GLU A 270 -19.15 -4.08 33.60
CA GLU A 270 -18.23 -5.21 33.67
C GLU A 270 -18.79 -6.47 32.97
N PRO A 271 -17.97 -7.24 32.22
CA PRO A 271 -18.44 -8.41 31.50
C PRO A 271 -18.75 -9.59 32.45
N GLN A 272 -19.99 -10.06 32.41
CA GLN A 272 -20.46 -11.24 33.14
C GLN A 272 -19.82 -12.53 32.59
N PRO A 273 -19.47 -13.52 33.45
CA PRO A 273 -18.94 -14.80 33.02
C PRO A 273 -19.98 -15.67 32.32
N ILE A 274 -19.55 -16.36 31.24
CA ILE A 274 -20.37 -17.27 30.43
C ILE A 274 -20.54 -18.61 31.18
N PRO A 275 -21.76 -19.15 31.33
CA PRO A 275 -21.96 -20.45 31.94
C PRO A 275 -21.47 -21.57 31.02
N VAL A 276 -20.71 -22.51 31.60
CA VAL A 276 -20.28 -23.75 30.94
C VAL A 276 -21.39 -24.78 31.14
N SER A 277 -21.99 -25.26 30.06
CA SER A 277 -22.92 -26.40 30.10
C SER A 277 -22.11 -27.70 30.17
N GLU A 278 -22.45 -28.58 31.12
CA GLU A 278 -22.05 -29.99 31.16
C GLU A 278 -22.62 -30.81 30.00
#